data_AF-A0A2V7IFQ7-F1
#
_entry.id   AF-A0A2V7IFQ7-F1
#
_cell.length_a   1.000
_cell.length_b   1.000
_cell.length_c   1.000
_cell.angle_alpha   90.00
_cell.angle_beta   90.00
_cell.angle_gamma   90.00
#
_symmetry.space_group_name_H-M   'P 1'
#
loop_
_entity.id
_entity.type
_entity.pdbx_description
1 polymer ?
#
loop_
_entity_poly.entity_id
_entity_poly.type
_entity_poly.pdbx_seq_one_letter_code
_entity_poly.pdbx_strand_id
1 'polypeptide(L)'
;MTSTTTRTPGALTVGPLRPVILKLAAPAVSMMACHFCFNLIDAIWVGRLIGPAALAAVSTAGFYAWVLLSLGEMVEVGLIAVAARRHGEALPDAAARAAGAAVWYALAAGTLVSLLGVGLTDALFHLMGVPRAVATLGRAYLDTWL
;
A
#
# COMPACT_ATOMS: atom_id res chain seq x y z
N MET A 1 -11.44 -27.51 40.81
CA MET A 1 -12.13 -26.91 39.65
C MET A 1 -11.08 -26.54 38.63
N THR A 2 -10.77 -27.46 37.71
CA THR A 2 -9.83 -27.24 36.61
C THR A 2 -10.58 -26.60 35.44
N SER A 3 -10.40 -25.30 35.25
CA SER A 3 -10.98 -24.59 34.12
C SER A 3 -10.33 -25.10 32.84
N THR A 4 -11.05 -25.93 32.09
CA THR A 4 -10.68 -26.39 30.76
C THR A 4 -10.70 -25.20 29.81
N THR A 5 -9.53 -24.61 29.53
CA THR A 5 -9.37 -23.64 28.44
C THR A 5 -9.68 -24.35 27.13
N THR A 6 -10.86 -24.12 26.61
CA THR A 6 -11.31 -24.61 25.30
C THR A 6 -10.34 -24.14 24.22
N ARG A 7 -9.57 -25.06 23.67
CA ARG A 7 -8.60 -24.81 22.60
C ARG A 7 -9.34 -24.51 21.30
N THR A 8 -9.58 -23.24 21.00
CA THR A 8 -10.16 -22.82 19.73
C THR A 8 -9.20 -23.19 18.58
N PRO A 9 -9.58 -24.09 17.66
CA PRO A 9 -8.75 -24.41 16.50
C PRO A 9 -8.54 -23.15 15.67
N GLY A 10 -7.28 -22.72 15.48
CA GLY A 10 -6.95 -21.54 14.68
C GLY A 10 -6.56 -20.27 15.46
N ALA A 11 -6.53 -20.31 16.79
CA ALA A 11 -6.03 -19.18 17.57
C ALA A 11 -4.51 -19.00 17.37
N LEU A 12 -4.12 -18.03 16.54
CA LEU A 12 -2.73 -17.65 16.26
C LEU A 12 -2.05 -16.92 17.43
N THR A 13 -2.78 -16.69 18.53
CA THR A 13 -2.30 -16.05 19.76
C THR A 13 -1.83 -17.05 20.80
N VAL A 14 -2.00 -18.36 20.58
CA VAL A 14 -1.65 -19.42 21.53
C VAL A 14 -0.74 -20.47 20.87
N GLY A 15 0.46 -20.65 21.42
CA GLY A 15 1.42 -21.66 20.96
C GLY A 15 2.85 -21.13 20.83
N PRO A 16 3.80 -21.98 20.39
CA PRO A 16 5.18 -21.56 20.17
C PRO A 16 5.26 -20.48 19.08
N LEU A 17 5.99 -19.40 19.39
CA LEU A 17 6.03 -18.17 18.60
C LEU A 17 6.57 -18.38 17.17
N ARG A 18 7.60 -19.22 17.02
CA ARG A 18 8.28 -19.46 15.73
C ARG A 18 7.36 -20.00 14.62
N PRO A 19 6.61 -21.10 14.82
CA PRO A 19 5.72 -21.62 13.77
C PRO A 19 4.54 -20.70 13.45
N VAL A 20 4.05 -19.93 14.43
CA VAL A 20 2.99 -18.94 14.20
C VAL A 20 3.49 -17.81 13.30
N ILE A 21 4.67 -17.24 13.62
CA ILE A 21 5.29 -16.20 12.80
C ILE A 21 5.52 -16.71 11.38
N LEU A 22 6.10 -17.90 11.21
CA LEU A 22 6.36 -18.46 9.88
C LEU A 22 5.06 -18.68 9.08
N LYS A 23 3.99 -19.13 9.73
CA LYS A 23 2.68 -19.33 9.09
C LYS A 23 2.03 -18.01 8.64
N LEU A 24 2.22 -16.93 9.38
CA LEU A 24 1.75 -15.59 9.03
C LEU A 24 2.65 -14.90 7.99
N ALA A 25 3.97 -15.07 8.12
CA ALA A 25 4.94 -14.44 7.25
C ALA A 25 4.98 -15.08 5.86
N ALA A 26 4.79 -16.40 5.74
CA ALA A 26 4.80 -17.09 4.46
C ALA A 26 3.87 -16.44 3.41
N PRO A 27 2.56 -16.26 3.65
CA PRO A 27 1.68 -15.61 2.68
C PRO A 27 2.04 -14.14 2.41
N ALA A 28 2.46 -13.39 3.44
CA ALA A 28 2.86 -11.99 3.28
C ALA A 28 4.11 -11.84 2.39
N VAL A 29 5.12 -12.69 2.60
CA VAL A 29 6.34 -12.73 1.78
C VAL A 29 6.02 -13.18 0.36
N SER A 30 5.14 -14.17 0.18
CA SER A 30 4.69 -14.57 -1.16
C SER A 30 3.99 -13.44 -1.90
N MET A 31 3.11 -12.69 -1.22
CA MET A 31 2.45 -11.51 -1.80
C MET A 31 3.48 -10.47 -2.25
N MET A 32 4.46 -10.15 -1.41
CA MET A 32 5.51 -9.18 -1.74
C MET A 32 6.39 -9.67 -2.91
N ALA A 33 6.71 -10.95 -2.96
CA ALA A 33 7.45 -11.54 -4.08
C ALA A 33 6.66 -11.44 -5.39
N CYS A 34 5.36 -11.74 -5.38
CA CYS A 34 4.49 -11.56 -6.53
C CYS A 34 4.41 -10.09 -6.98
N HIS A 35 4.26 -9.17 -6.03
CA HIS A 35 4.24 -7.73 -6.28
C HIS A 35 5.54 -7.26 -6.96
N PHE A 36 6.69 -7.70 -6.45
CA PHE A 36 7.99 -7.38 -7.05
C PHE A 36 8.14 -7.95 -8.47
N CYS A 37 7.78 -9.23 -8.67
CA CYS A 37 7.82 -9.86 -9.98
C CYS A 37 6.94 -9.13 -10.99
N PHE A 38 5.75 -8.69 -10.58
CA PHE A 38 4.86 -7.89 -11.43
C PHE A 38 5.54 -6.58 -11.88
N ASN A 39 6.10 -5.82 -10.94
CA ASN A 39 6.81 -4.57 -11.28
C ASN A 39 8.01 -4.80 -12.20
N LEU A 40 8.78 -5.88 -11.97
CA LEU A 40 9.93 -6.21 -12.82
C LEU A 40 9.50 -6.58 -14.24
N ILE A 41 8.47 -7.42 -14.38
CA ILE A 41 7.94 -7.83 -15.67
C ILE A 41 7.38 -6.62 -16.41
N ASP A 42 6.56 -5.80 -15.75
CA ASP A 42 5.99 -4.58 -16.32
C ASP A 42 7.07 -3.64 -16.86
N ALA A 43 8.11 -3.36 -16.05
CA ALA A 43 9.24 -2.54 -16.47
C ALA A 43 9.98 -3.11 -17.70
N ILE A 44 10.19 -4.43 -17.75
CA ILE A 44 10.81 -5.10 -18.92
C ILE A 44 9.93 -4.96 -20.15
N TRP A 45 8.61 -5.17 -20.02
CA TRP A 45 7.66 -5.07 -21.12
C TRP A 45 7.60 -3.64 -21.67
N VAL A 46 7.45 -2.63 -20.80
CA VAL A 46 7.44 -1.21 -21.19
C VAL A 46 8.76 -0.81 -21.86
N GLY A 47 9.89 -1.19 -21.26
CA GLY A 47 11.21 -0.87 -21.79
C GLY A 47 11.51 -1.51 -23.14
N ARG A 48 11.01 -2.74 -23.37
CA ARG A 48 11.27 -3.49 -24.60
C ARG A 48 10.28 -3.21 -25.73
N LEU A 49 9.01 -2.93 -25.42
CA LEU A 49 7.97 -2.66 -26.43
C LEU A 49 7.88 -1.20 -26.85
N ILE A 50 8.02 -0.27 -25.89
CA ILE A 50 7.77 1.16 -26.12
C ILE A 50 9.10 1.94 -26.19
N GLY A 51 10.16 1.37 -25.61
CA GLY A 51 11.53 1.85 -25.73
C GLY A 51 12.05 2.57 -24.48
N PRO A 52 13.36 2.90 -24.44
CA PRO A 52 14.03 3.42 -23.24
C PRO A 52 13.45 4.76 -22.74
N ALA A 53 13.01 5.62 -23.66
CA ALA A 53 12.42 6.91 -23.33
C ALA A 53 11.05 6.77 -22.64
N ALA A 54 10.25 5.79 -23.05
CA ALA A 54 8.97 5.48 -22.41
C ALA A 54 9.17 4.84 -21.04
N LEU A 55 10.17 3.96 -20.87
CA LEU A 55 10.53 3.43 -19.56
C LEU A 55 10.96 4.53 -18.58
N ALA A 56 11.75 5.50 -19.04
CA ALA A 56 12.15 6.65 -18.22
C ALA A 56 10.95 7.55 -17.84
N ALA A 57 9.98 7.70 -18.74
CA ALA A 57 8.74 8.41 -18.47
C ALA A 57 7.86 7.67 -17.43
N VAL A 58 7.69 6.36 -17.61
CA VAL A 58 6.88 5.52 -16.72
C VAL A 58 7.53 5.38 -15.35
N SER A 59 8.85 5.26 -15.25
CA SER A 59 9.54 5.23 -13.94
C SER A 59 9.39 6.54 -13.17
N THR A 60 9.42 7.67 -13.88
CA THR A 60 9.16 9.00 -13.32
C THR A 60 7.72 9.14 -12.83
N ALA A 61 6.74 8.75 -13.63
CA ALA A 61 5.33 8.74 -13.23
C ALA A 61 5.04 7.72 -12.10
N GLY A 62 5.72 6.58 -12.12
CA GLY A 62 5.65 5.55 -11.09
C GLY A 62 6.18 6.05 -9.75
N PHE A 63 7.25 6.84 -9.74
CA PHE A 63 7.73 7.49 -8.52
C PHE A 63 6.69 8.45 -7.93
N TYR A 64 6.00 9.22 -8.77
CA TYR A 64 4.90 10.07 -8.34
C TYR A 64 3.75 9.26 -7.71
N ALA A 65 3.30 8.21 -8.40
CA ALA A 65 2.28 7.31 -7.89
C ALA A 65 2.71 6.67 -6.56
N TRP A 66 3.98 6.28 -6.44
CA TRP A 66 4.54 5.69 -5.23
C TRP A 66 4.53 6.66 -4.05
N VAL A 67 4.83 7.95 -4.25
CA VAL A 67 4.73 8.97 -3.20
C VAL A 67 3.29 9.12 -2.71
N LEU A 68 2.33 9.19 -3.63
CA LEU A 68 0.91 9.28 -3.26
C LEU A 68 0.43 8.03 -2.51
N LEU A 69 0.80 6.84 -3.00
CA LEU A 69 0.52 5.57 -2.34
C LEU A 69 1.11 5.52 -0.93
N SER A 70 2.37 5.94 -0.76
CA SER A 70 3.06 5.95 0.53
C SER A 70 2.36 6.82 1.59
N LEU A 71 1.76 7.94 1.17
CA LEU A 71 0.96 8.79 2.06
C LEU A 71 -0.32 8.08 2.53
N GLY A 72 -0.93 7.26 1.66
CA GLY A 72 -2.05 6.40 2.02
C GLY A 72 -1.64 5.27 2.97
N GLU A 73 -0.51 4.62 2.69
CA GLU A 73 0.04 3.54 3.51
C GLU A 73 0.33 3.99 4.96
N MET A 74 0.66 5.27 5.19
CA MET A 74 0.85 5.81 6.54
C MET A 74 -0.36 5.56 7.45
N VAL A 75 -1.58 5.73 6.93
CA VAL A 75 -2.82 5.51 7.69
C VAL A 75 -3.09 4.02 7.88
N GLU A 76 -2.84 3.23 6.84
CA GLU A 76 -2.97 1.76 6.88
C GLU A 76 -2.08 1.15 7.97
N VAL A 77 -0.79 1.49 7.99
CA VAL A 77 0.17 0.96 8.96
C VAL A 77 -0.22 1.35 10.39
N GLY A 78 -0.66 2.60 10.59
CA GLY A 78 -1.16 3.08 11.89
C GLY A 78 -2.37 2.28 12.38
N LEU A 79 -3.32 2.00 11.49
CA LEU A 79 -4.49 1.17 11.80
C LEU A 79 -4.08 -0.26 12.18
N ILE A 80 -3.24 -0.91 11.38
CA ILE A 80 -2.80 -2.29 11.64
C ILE A 80 -2.17 -2.39 13.04
N ALA A 81 -1.34 -1.41 13.42
CA ALA A 81 -0.70 -1.38 14.73
C ALA A 81 -1.70 -1.21 15.88
N VAL A 82 -2.70 -0.33 15.75
CA VAL A 82 -3.75 -0.13 16.76
C VAL A 82 -4.64 -1.36 16.86
N ALA A 83 -5.07 -1.91 15.73
CA ALA A 83 -5.92 -3.10 15.68
C ALA A 83 -5.23 -4.31 16.32
N ALA A 84 -3.95 -4.56 15.99
CA ALA A 84 -3.16 -5.63 16.58
C ALA A 84 -3.05 -5.50 18.10
N ARG A 85 -2.84 -4.29 18.62
CA ARG A 85 -2.74 -4.03 20.07
C ARG A 85 -4.08 -4.28 20.78
N ARG A 86 -5.18 -3.74 20.25
CA ARG A 86 -6.53 -3.92 20.82
C ARG A 86 -6.97 -5.37 20.79
N HIS A 87 -6.61 -6.10 19.73
CA HIS A 87 -6.85 -7.53 19.65
C HIS A 87 -6.04 -8.31 20.70
N GLY A 88 -4.77 -7.92 20.93
CA GLY A 88 -3.92 -8.48 21.98
C GLY A 88 -4.40 -8.21 23.41
N GLU A 89 -5.07 -7.07 23.64
CA GLU A 89 -5.70 -6.71 24.92
C GLU A 89 -7.01 -7.48 25.21
N ALA A 90 -7.41 -8.42 24.35
CA ALA A 90 -8.70 -9.12 24.42
C ALA A 90 -9.92 -8.19 24.40
N LEU A 91 -9.79 -7.04 23.72
CA LEU A 91 -10.87 -6.05 23.51
C LEU A 91 -11.31 -6.03 22.03
N PRO A 92 -11.98 -7.08 21.52
CA PRO A 92 -12.35 -7.17 20.11
C PRO A 92 -13.33 -6.09 19.67
N ASP A 93 -14.24 -5.64 20.55
CA ASP A 93 -15.17 -4.54 20.24
C ASP A 93 -14.43 -3.20 20.07
N ALA A 94 -13.37 -2.98 20.85
CA ALA A 94 -12.53 -1.80 20.69
C ALA A 94 -11.72 -1.84 19.38
N ALA A 95 -11.27 -3.03 18.97
CA ALA A 95 -10.63 -3.24 17.67
C ALA A 95 -11.62 -3.00 16.52
N ALA A 96 -12.87 -3.48 16.62
CA ALA A 96 -13.92 -3.25 15.63
C ALA A 96 -14.27 -1.76 15.49
N ARG A 97 -14.38 -1.03 16.61
CA ARG A 97 -14.56 0.44 16.59
C ARG A 97 -13.37 1.16 15.97
N ALA A 98 -12.15 0.71 16.26
CA ALA A 98 -10.95 1.28 15.63
C ALA A 98 -10.94 1.04 14.12
N ALA A 99 -11.33 -0.15 13.66
CA ALA A 99 -11.49 -0.45 12.24
C ALA A 99 -12.57 0.43 11.58
N GLY A 100 -13.71 0.64 12.25
CA GLY A 100 -14.78 1.54 11.77
C GLY A 100 -14.32 3.00 11.68
N ALA A 101 -13.60 3.49 12.69
CA ALA A 101 -13.00 4.82 12.65
C ALA A 101 -11.92 4.93 11.55
N ALA A 102 -11.21 3.85 11.27
CA ALA A 102 -10.18 3.83 10.26
C ALA A 102 -10.70 3.95 8.83
N VAL A 103 -11.93 3.50 8.56
CA VAL A 103 -12.60 3.80 7.29
C VAL A 103 -12.75 5.32 7.12
N TRP A 104 -13.19 6.02 8.16
CA TRP A 104 -13.28 7.48 8.14
C TRP A 104 -11.91 8.15 8.00
N TYR A 105 -10.88 7.66 8.70
CA TYR A 105 -9.51 8.17 8.54
C TYR A 105 -8.97 7.91 7.14
N ALA A 106 -9.24 6.75 6.55
CA ALA A 106 -8.83 6.41 5.18
C ALA A 106 -9.55 7.29 4.15
N LEU A 107 -10.85 7.56 4.33
CA LEU A 107 -11.58 8.50 3.48
C LEU A 107 -11.05 9.92 3.62
N ALA A 108 -10.80 10.40 4.85
CA ALA A 108 -10.28 11.74 5.08
C ALA A 108 -8.85 11.90 4.52
N ALA A 109 -7.98 10.93 4.79
CA ALA A 109 -6.61 10.92 4.28
C ALA A 109 -6.57 10.73 2.77
N GLY A 110 -7.38 9.83 2.21
CA GLY A 110 -7.51 9.65 0.77
C GLY A 110 -8.00 10.92 0.07
N THR A 111 -8.99 11.61 0.65
CA THR A 111 -9.45 12.91 0.15
C THR A 111 -8.32 13.96 0.21
N LEU A 112 -7.60 14.03 1.32
CA LEU A 112 -6.49 14.96 1.50
C LEU A 112 -5.35 14.67 0.50
N VAL A 113 -4.96 13.41 0.34
CA VAL A 113 -3.92 12.97 -0.60
C VAL A 113 -4.37 13.22 -2.04
N SER A 114 -5.64 13.02 -2.37
CA SER A 114 -6.18 13.29 -3.70
C SER A 114 -6.16 14.79 -4.02
N LEU A 115 -6.58 15.65 -3.08
CA LEU A 115 -6.49 17.11 -3.21
C LEU A 115 -5.04 17.60 -3.32
N LEU A 116 -4.14 17.05 -2.50
CA LEU A 116 -2.71 17.34 -2.57
C LEU A 116 -2.12 16.86 -3.89
N GLY A 117 -2.52 15.69 -4.37
CA GLY A 117 -2.08 15.13 -5.65
C GLY A 117 -2.37 16.09 -6.78
N VAL A 118 -3.63 16.52 -6.94
CA VAL A 118 -4.02 17.45 -8.01
C VAL A 118 -3.23 18.77 -7.94
N GLY A 119 -3.00 19.31 -6.74
CA GLY A 119 -2.24 20.56 -6.56
C GLY A 119 -0.72 20.42 -6.74
N LEU A 120 -0.15 19.25 -6.41
CA LEU A 120 1.30 19.01 -6.43
C LEU A 120 1.77 18.42 -7.76
N THR A 121 0.84 17.95 -8.60
CA THR A 121 1.13 17.37 -9.92
C THR A 121 1.95 18.32 -10.78
N ASP A 122 1.51 19.57 -10.94
CA ASP A 122 2.21 20.55 -11.79
C ASP A 122 3.57 20.99 -11.20
N ALA A 123 3.69 21.08 -9.87
CA ALA A 123 4.95 21.41 -9.20
C ALA A 123 6.00 20.31 -9.35
N LEU A 124 5.58 19.04 -9.28
CA LEU A 124 6.46 17.89 -9.43
C LEU A 124 6.89 17.69 -10.89
N PHE A 125 6.01 17.90 -11.87
CA PHE A 125 6.39 17.90 -13.29
C PHE A 125 7.44 18.97 -13.62
N HIS A 126 7.33 20.15 -13.00
CA HIS A 126 8.32 21.21 -13.15
C HIS A 126 9.66 20.88 -12.47
N LEU A 127 9.63 20.27 -11.28
CA LEU A 127 10.84 19.93 -10.52
C LEU A 127 11.65 18.80 -11.16
N MET A 128 10.98 17.86 -11.85
CA MET A 128 11.64 16.72 -12.50
C MET A 128 12.26 17.05 -13.88
N GLY A 129 12.17 18.30 -14.36
CA GLY A 129 12.88 18.73 -15.58
C GLY A 129 12.48 17.96 -16.85
N VAL A 130 11.23 17.52 -16.91
CA VAL A 130 10.74 16.58 -17.93
C VAL A 130 10.65 17.25 -19.31
N PRO A 131 11.25 16.68 -20.39
CA PRO A 131 11.12 17.22 -21.75
C PRO A 131 9.66 17.27 -22.19
N ARG A 132 9.26 18.32 -22.94
CA ARG A 132 7.86 18.57 -23.34
C ARG A 132 7.14 17.37 -23.97
N ALA A 133 7.85 16.48 -24.66
CA ALA A 133 7.27 15.28 -25.26
C ALA A 133 6.79 14.25 -24.22
N VAL A 134 7.45 14.15 -23.07
CA VAL A 134 7.10 13.22 -21.99
C VAL A 134 5.98 13.78 -21.11
N ALA A 135 5.92 15.10 -20.93
CA ALA A 135 4.83 15.77 -20.22
C ALA A 135 3.47 15.59 -20.92
N THR A 136 3.45 15.61 -22.26
CA THR A 136 2.22 15.37 -23.04
C THR A 136 1.73 13.93 -22.92
N LEU A 137 2.64 12.95 -22.94
CA LEU A 137 2.27 11.53 -22.75
C LEU A 137 1.82 11.23 -21.32
N GLY A 138 2.50 11.82 -20.32
CA GLY A 138 2.14 11.67 -18.91
C GLY A 138 0.77 12.25 -18.58
N ARG A 139 0.40 13.41 -19.17
CA ARG A 139 -0.95 13.98 -19.03
C ARG A 139 -2.03 13.10 -19.66
N ALA A 140 -1.79 12.53 -20.85
CA ALA A 140 -2.75 11.62 -21.49
C ALA A 140 -2.96 10.33 -20.68
N TYR A 141 -1.91 9.82 -20.02
CA TYR A 141 -2.02 8.66 -19.14
C TYR A 141 -2.77 8.99 -17.86
N LEU A 142 -2.49 10.14 -17.24
CA LEU A 142 -3.17 10.60 -16.02
C LEU A 142 -4.66 10.90 -16.25
N ASP A 143 -5.05 11.46 -17.40
CA ASP A 143 -6.46 11.69 -17.77
C ASP A 143 -7.26 10.38 -17.97
N THR A 144 -6.58 9.28 -18.27
CA THR A 144 -7.23 7.96 -18.42
C THR A 144 -7.34 7.25 -17.06
N TRP A 145 -6.52 7.66 -16.07
CA TRP A 145 -6.38 7.00 -14.78
C TRP A 145 -7.15 7.69 -13.65
N LEU A 146 -7.37 9.01 -13.77
CA LEU A 146 -8.27 9.82 -12.93
C LEU A 146 -9.72 9.72 -13.43
#